data_AF-A0A6N2U1F0-F1
#
_entry.id   AF-A0A6N2U1F0-F1
#
_cell.length_a   1.000
_cell.length_b   1.000
_cell.length_c   1.000
_cell.angle_alpha   90.00
_cell.angle_beta   90.00
_cell.angle_gamma   90.00
#
_symmetry.space_group_name_H-M   'P 1'
#
loop_
_entity.id
_entity.type
_entity.pdbx_description
1 polymer ?
#
loop_
_entity_poly.entity_id
_entity_poly.type
_entity_poly.pdbx_seq_one_letter_code
_entity_poly.pdbx_strand_id
1 'polypeptide(L)'
;MALDSGVLARSFQIAADEMTKLAPFIDDLDGVGGGDCDTGTNARVTFQTLAHGCAQLSDSDPLSVGLDCAIQSGIRGALGHCGVLLVSIFSSWHSALDDASISPVVLRRMLLATPSALKATHAQGSATDAMLREACSELEGLGDTLPEVPQELSAFCAAAQFGLVEATGSSSAAIDAGAAVVALMFSALDAACRDDLGMLESLAAMLAELAGHGSARVRPHAPTPDRAFTVDVILQGTLDDVDAQRRQLDALGARYSWAGHADLFGLGEWRFHIDTAAPLSVHPKRGRTLRFHVADARPDETIGIDTLADGVTHRGIRLLERQPIRRVERAAVVVCTRVAGMVEDLALSGAQVFLDPQLEDLEALVLPARCASTRVELIVPSDRECLALAQRISASYVRMGEEELDISVASSMNELEALAISRTCAPLFVPQPGGCAVAAQLRALIKENAHSALLAQHTTEIDTEWQVEDVSRALQDLASYAPMRWVLLAGNEDAATLIAVLRQLLDSLTPESTSVDLEVIDASPQTRSLLQALA
;
A
#
# COMPACT_ATOMS: atom_id res chain seq x y z
N MET A 1 -29.64 -21.14 3.45
CA MET A 1 -29.39 -19.68 3.34
C MET A 1 -29.07 -19.39 1.89
N ALA A 2 -29.58 -18.29 1.31
CA ALA A 2 -29.15 -17.88 -0.04
C ALA A 2 -27.79 -17.20 0.06
N LEU A 3 -26.95 -17.31 -0.97
CA LEU A 3 -25.72 -16.53 -1.06
C LEU A 3 -26.07 -15.18 -1.71
N ASP A 4 -26.09 -14.12 -0.90
CA ASP A 4 -26.54 -12.77 -1.26
C ASP A 4 -25.51 -11.69 -0.83
N SER A 5 -25.83 -10.42 -1.09
CA SER A 5 -25.02 -9.27 -0.67
C SER A 5 -24.79 -9.22 0.85
N GLY A 6 -25.78 -9.62 1.65
CA GLY A 6 -25.68 -9.66 3.11
C GLY A 6 -24.65 -10.69 3.58
N VAL A 7 -24.64 -11.89 2.99
CA VAL A 7 -23.63 -12.91 3.25
C VAL A 7 -22.24 -12.42 2.87
N LEU A 8 -22.10 -11.76 1.72
CA LEU A 8 -20.84 -11.19 1.27
C LEU A 8 -20.34 -10.11 2.25
N ALA A 9 -21.19 -9.16 2.63
CA ALA A 9 -20.85 -8.10 3.59
C ALA A 9 -20.43 -8.68 4.95
N ARG A 10 -21.18 -9.66 5.47
CA ARG A 10 -20.82 -10.38 6.70
C ARG A 10 -19.48 -11.11 6.58
N SER A 11 -19.18 -11.70 5.42
CA SER A 11 -17.90 -12.38 5.19
C SER A 11 -16.71 -11.41 5.29
N PHE A 12 -16.84 -10.19 4.77
CA PHE A 12 -15.79 -9.17 4.89
C PHE A 12 -15.60 -8.71 6.34
N GLN A 13 -16.70 -8.56 7.09
CA GLN A 13 -16.61 -8.22 8.51
C GLN A 13 -15.90 -9.32 9.30
N ILE A 14 -16.27 -10.60 9.07
CA ILE A 14 -15.60 -11.75 9.69
C ILE A 14 -14.12 -11.75 9.31
N ALA A 15 -13.78 -11.60 8.04
CA ALA A 15 -12.39 -11.57 7.59
C ALA A 15 -11.58 -10.43 8.23
N ALA A 16 -12.16 -9.22 8.33
CA ALA A 16 -11.54 -8.07 8.98
C ALA A 16 -11.26 -8.33 10.48
N ASP A 17 -12.22 -8.94 11.19
CA ASP A 17 -12.10 -9.28 12.61
C ASP A 17 -11.03 -10.36 12.84
N GLU A 18 -10.98 -11.38 11.98
CA GLU A 18 -9.95 -12.43 12.01
C GLU A 18 -8.55 -11.85 11.74
N MET A 19 -8.43 -11.00 10.72
CA MET A 19 -7.17 -10.36 10.34
C MET A 19 -6.63 -9.41 11.40
N THR A 20 -7.46 -8.87 12.29
CA THR A 20 -6.99 -8.10 13.46
C THR A 20 -6.05 -8.92 14.34
N LYS A 21 -6.23 -10.25 14.41
CA LYS A 21 -5.39 -11.17 15.17
C LYS A 21 -4.33 -11.86 14.32
N LEU A 22 -4.66 -12.14 13.05
CA LEU A 22 -3.80 -12.92 12.15
C LEU A 22 -2.80 -12.08 11.36
N ALA A 23 -3.00 -10.76 11.22
CA ALA A 23 -2.08 -9.90 10.47
C ALA A 23 -0.61 -10.07 10.91
N PRO A 24 -0.25 -10.07 12.22
CA PRO A 24 1.15 -10.25 12.63
C PRO A 24 1.74 -11.62 12.28
N PHE A 25 0.89 -12.66 12.18
CA PHE A 25 1.32 -13.99 11.75
C PHE A 25 1.60 -14.00 10.24
N ILE A 26 0.70 -13.41 9.44
CA ILE A 26 0.82 -13.35 7.99
C ILE A 26 1.97 -12.42 7.57
N ASP A 27 2.18 -11.31 8.28
CA ASP A 27 3.34 -10.42 8.10
C ASP A 27 4.66 -11.16 8.40
N ASP A 28 4.67 -12.05 9.39
CA ASP A 28 5.83 -12.91 9.67
C ASP A 28 6.07 -13.94 8.56
N LEU A 29 5.01 -14.55 8.00
CA LEU A 29 5.11 -15.44 6.85
C LEU A 29 5.68 -14.73 5.62
N ASP A 30 5.23 -13.50 5.38
CA ASP A 30 5.66 -12.67 4.26
C ASP A 30 7.15 -12.27 4.37
N GLY A 31 7.63 -12.00 5.59
CA GLY A 31 9.05 -11.77 5.84
C GLY A 31 9.95 -12.98 5.55
N VAL A 32 9.39 -14.20 5.52
CA VAL A 32 10.16 -15.41 5.21
C VAL A 32 10.59 -15.38 3.74
N GLY A 33 11.89 -15.19 3.50
CA GLY A 33 12.45 -15.10 2.14
C GLY A 33 12.69 -13.68 1.65
N GLY A 34 12.53 -12.68 2.52
CA GLY A 34 12.85 -11.28 2.21
C GLY A 34 11.69 -10.48 1.62
N GLY A 35 10.45 -10.81 1.97
CA GLY A 35 9.32 -9.88 1.82
C GLY A 35 9.41 -8.69 2.77
N ASP A 36 8.48 -7.77 2.66
CA ASP A 36 8.46 -6.48 3.37
C ASP A 36 7.67 -6.51 4.69
N CYS A 37 7.10 -7.67 5.04
CA CYS A 37 6.34 -7.92 6.27
C CYS A 37 5.05 -7.10 6.37
N ASP A 38 4.34 -6.91 5.25
CA ASP A 38 3.11 -6.11 5.23
C ASP A 38 1.86 -6.83 4.73
N THR A 39 1.98 -8.03 4.16
CA THR A 39 0.86 -8.74 3.50
C THR A 39 -0.36 -8.90 4.42
N GLY A 40 -0.15 -9.20 5.70
CA GLY A 40 -1.21 -9.33 6.70
C GLY A 40 -1.84 -7.99 7.07
N THR A 41 -1.02 -6.95 7.25
CA THR A 41 -1.49 -5.57 7.49
C THR A 41 -2.30 -5.04 6.30
N ASN A 42 -1.82 -5.25 5.08
CA ASN A 42 -2.51 -4.90 3.82
C ASN A 42 -3.84 -5.63 3.68
N ALA A 43 -3.88 -6.94 3.97
CA ALA A 43 -5.09 -7.73 3.93
C ALA A 43 -6.12 -7.27 4.97
N ARG A 44 -5.69 -6.97 6.21
CA ARG A 44 -6.57 -6.44 7.27
C ARG A 44 -7.28 -5.16 6.83
N VAL A 45 -6.53 -4.17 6.35
CA VAL A 45 -7.10 -2.89 5.91
C VAL A 45 -7.96 -3.06 4.66
N THR A 46 -7.59 -3.97 3.76
CA THR A 46 -8.41 -4.32 2.60
C THR A 46 -9.78 -4.86 3.03
N PHE A 47 -9.85 -5.85 3.93
CA PHE A 47 -11.14 -6.37 4.39
C PHE A 47 -11.96 -5.34 5.17
N GLN A 48 -11.32 -4.47 5.96
CA GLN A 48 -12.01 -3.35 6.62
C GLN A 48 -12.63 -2.40 5.60
N THR A 49 -11.91 -2.09 4.52
CA THR A 49 -12.41 -1.26 3.41
C THR A 49 -13.60 -1.92 2.72
N LEU A 50 -13.50 -3.21 2.40
CA LEU A 50 -14.57 -3.97 1.75
C LEU A 50 -15.81 -4.05 2.64
N ALA A 51 -15.64 -4.32 3.93
CA ALA A 51 -16.72 -4.35 4.92
C ALA A 51 -17.40 -2.99 5.05
N HIS A 52 -16.62 -1.91 5.12
CA HIS A 52 -17.15 -0.55 5.19
C HIS A 52 -17.95 -0.18 3.94
N GLY A 53 -17.41 -0.47 2.76
CA GLY A 53 -18.09 -0.20 1.48
C GLY A 53 -19.43 -0.91 1.38
N CYS A 54 -19.51 -2.16 1.86
CA CYS A 54 -20.71 -2.97 1.81
C CYS A 54 -21.70 -2.71 2.97
N ALA A 55 -21.39 -1.84 3.93
CA ALA A 55 -22.16 -1.69 5.17
C ALA A 55 -23.60 -1.16 4.98
N GLN A 56 -23.89 -0.52 3.84
CA GLN A 56 -25.20 0.06 3.52
C GLN A 56 -26.06 -0.82 2.61
N LEU A 57 -25.56 -2.00 2.20
CA LEU A 57 -26.31 -2.92 1.34
C LEU A 57 -27.48 -3.55 2.09
N SER A 58 -28.58 -3.85 1.38
CA SER A 58 -29.63 -4.69 1.95
C SER A 58 -29.14 -6.13 2.05
N ASP A 59 -29.51 -6.85 3.12
CA ASP A 59 -29.27 -8.29 3.23
C ASP A 59 -29.97 -9.12 2.14
N SER A 60 -30.91 -8.51 1.39
CA SER A 60 -31.68 -9.20 0.34
C SER A 60 -31.28 -8.83 -1.09
N ASP A 61 -30.29 -7.95 -1.27
CA ASP A 61 -29.85 -7.58 -2.62
C ASP A 61 -29.13 -8.77 -3.31
N PRO A 62 -29.19 -8.86 -4.65
CA PRO A 62 -28.46 -9.88 -5.39
C PRO A 62 -26.95 -9.83 -5.10
N LEU A 63 -26.29 -11.00 -5.15
CA LEU A 63 -24.84 -11.10 -4.95
C LEU A 63 -24.04 -10.21 -5.94
N SER A 64 -24.52 -10.03 -7.18
CA SER A 64 -23.90 -9.15 -8.17
C SER A 64 -23.77 -7.71 -7.68
N VAL A 65 -24.81 -7.17 -7.02
CA VAL A 65 -24.79 -5.82 -6.42
C VAL A 65 -23.76 -5.74 -5.30
N GLY A 66 -23.67 -6.79 -4.47
CA GLY A 66 -22.65 -6.88 -3.43
C GLY A 66 -21.23 -6.90 -4.00
N LEU A 67 -21.01 -7.66 -5.08
CA LEU A 67 -19.72 -7.73 -5.77
C LEU A 67 -19.37 -6.40 -6.45
N ASP A 68 -20.31 -5.72 -7.10
CA ASP A 68 -20.09 -4.38 -7.65
C ASP A 68 -19.61 -3.41 -6.58
N CYS A 69 -20.29 -3.38 -5.44
CA CYS A 69 -19.91 -2.56 -4.30
C CYS A 69 -18.50 -2.91 -3.77
N ALA A 70 -18.22 -4.20 -3.62
CA ALA A 70 -16.91 -4.71 -3.17
C ALA A 70 -15.79 -4.36 -4.16
N ILE A 71 -16.03 -4.50 -5.47
CA ILE A 71 -15.06 -4.18 -6.53
C ILE A 71 -14.76 -2.68 -6.51
N GLN A 72 -15.77 -1.82 -6.47
CA GLN A 72 -15.58 -0.36 -6.44
C GLN A 72 -14.81 0.08 -5.18
N SER A 73 -15.20 -0.45 -4.02
CA SER A 73 -14.51 -0.18 -2.75
C SER A 73 -13.06 -0.68 -2.79
N GLY A 74 -12.84 -1.86 -3.36
CA GLY A 74 -11.53 -2.47 -3.50
C GLY A 74 -10.61 -1.73 -4.47
N ILE A 75 -11.11 -1.28 -5.63
CA ILE A 75 -10.35 -0.45 -6.58
C ILE A 75 -9.80 0.80 -5.85
N ARG A 76 -10.63 1.41 -4.99
CA ARG A 76 -10.28 2.65 -4.29
C ARG A 76 -9.45 2.46 -3.01
N GLY A 77 -9.56 1.33 -2.32
CA GLY A 77 -8.94 1.16 -0.98
C GLY A 77 -8.26 -0.18 -0.67
N ALA A 78 -8.27 -1.18 -1.56
CA ALA A 78 -7.48 -2.41 -1.33
C ALA A 78 -5.98 -2.11 -1.35
N LEU A 79 -5.16 -2.84 -0.61
CA LEU A 79 -3.72 -2.60 -0.47
C LEU A 79 -2.89 -3.79 -0.93
N GLY A 80 -1.70 -3.50 -1.47
CA GLY A 80 -0.73 -4.51 -1.86
C GLY A 80 -1.19 -5.41 -3.01
N HIS A 81 -0.32 -6.34 -3.39
CA HIS A 81 -0.67 -7.40 -4.34
C HIS A 81 -1.82 -8.28 -3.84
N CYS A 82 -1.88 -8.56 -2.53
CA CYS A 82 -2.93 -9.40 -1.94
C CYS A 82 -4.31 -8.75 -2.09
N GLY A 83 -4.45 -7.45 -1.81
CA GLY A 83 -5.71 -6.75 -1.96
C GLY A 83 -6.19 -6.70 -3.41
N VAL A 84 -5.29 -6.41 -4.36
CA VAL A 84 -5.62 -6.40 -5.79
C VAL A 84 -6.04 -7.80 -6.29
N LEU A 85 -5.43 -8.86 -5.77
CA LEU A 85 -5.84 -10.24 -6.06
C LEU A 85 -7.27 -10.52 -5.57
N LEU A 86 -7.64 -10.11 -4.36
CA LEU A 86 -9.00 -10.27 -3.83
C LEU A 86 -10.02 -9.57 -4.74
N VAL A 87 -9.74 -8.33 -5.14
CA VAL A 87 -10.60 -7.57 -6.08
C VAL A 87 -10.69 -8.25 -7.44
N SER A 88 -9.60 -8.85 -7.92
CA SER A 88 -9.59 -9.63 -9.16
C SER A 88 -10.45 -10.88 -9.06
N ILE A 89 -10.45 -11.57 -7.91
CA ILE A 89 -11.34 -12.70 -7.64
C ILE A 89 -12.80 -12.25 -7.70
N PHE A 90 -13.16 -11.16 -7.03
CA PHE A 90 -14.52 -10.63 -7.08
C PHE A 90 -14.94 -10.22 -8.50
N SER A 91 -14.03 -9.63 -9.26
CA SER A 91 -14.27 -9.27 -10.66
C SER A 91 -14.51 -10.51 -11.54
N SER A 92 -13.78 -11.60 -11.28
CA SER A 92 -13.99 -12.89 -11.97
C SER A 92 -15.33 -13.52 -11.63
N TRP A 93 -15.74 -13.43 -10.37
CA TRP A 93 -17.04 -13.92 -9.91
C TRP A 93 -18.16 -13.11 -10.53
N HIS A 94 -18.08 -11.78 -10.47
CA HIS A 94 -19.06 -10.87 -11.05
C HIS A 94 -19.26 -11.15 -12.55
N SER A 95 -18.17 -11.30 -13.30
CA SER A 95 -18.22 -11.63 -14.74
C SER A 95 -18.84 -13.00 -15.04
N ALA A 96 -18.87 -13.91 -14.06
CA ALA A 96 -19.46 -15.24 -14.17
C ALA A 96 -20.90 -15.31 -13.64
N LEU A 97 -21.45 -14.22 -13.08
CA LEU A 97 -22.82 -14.13 -12.61
C LEU A 97 -23.73 -13.55 -13.70
N ASP A 98 -25.00 -13.96 -13.65
CA ASP A 98 -26.11 -13.25 -14.29
C ASP A 98 -26.94 -12.59 -13.17
N ASP A 99 -27.87 -11.67 -13.48
CA ASP A 99 -28.76 -10.99 -12.50
C ASP A 99 -29.79 -11.92 -11.80
N ALA A 100 -29.52 -13.22 -11.78
CA ALA A 100 -30.39 -14.27 -11.23
C ALA A 100 -29.98 -14.67 -9.81
N SER A 101 -30.93 -15.25 -9.07
CA SER A 101 -30.65 -15.88 -7.77
C SER A 101 -29.61 -16.99 -7.90
N ILE A 102 -28.70 -17.10 -6.94
CA ILE A 102 -27.63 -18.10 -6.95
C ILE A 102 -28.21 -19.52 -6.80
N SER A 103 -28.13 -20.29 -7.87
CA SER A 103 -28.37 -21.75 -7.88
C SER A 103 -27.04 -22.51 -7.80
N PRO A 104 -27.02 -23.81 -7.48
CA PRO A 104 -25.78 -24.61 -7.48
C PRO A 104 -25.00 -24.52 -8.80
N VAL A 105 -25.67 -24.52 -9.95
CA VAL A 105 -25.03 -24.38 -11.27
C VAL A 105 -24.35 -23.02 -11.42
N VAL A 106 -25.03 -21.95 -11.01
CA VAL A 106 -24.50 -20.58 -11.07
C VAL A 106 -23.33 -20.42 -10.10
N LEU A 107 -23.43 -20.97 -8.89
CA LEU A 107 -22.34 -21.01 -7.91
C LEU A 107 -21.13 -21.73 -8.47
N ARG A 108 -21.29 -22.94 -9.03
CA ARG A 108 -20.18 -23.70 -9.63
C ARG A 108 -19.48 -22.90 -10.71
N ARG A 109 -20.25 -22.29 -11.63
CA ARG A 109 -19.71 -21.44 -12.69
C ARG A 109 -18.91 -20.27 -12.12
N MET A 110 -19.42 -19.62 -11.08
CA MET A 110 -18.74 -18.52 -10.37
C MET A 110 -17.43 -18.99 -9.72
N LEU A 111 -17.45 -20.09 -8.96
CA LEU A 111 -16.27 -20.61 -8.27
C LEU A 111 -15.20 -21.11 -9.25
N LEU A 112 -15.58 -21.75 -10.36
CA LEU A 112 -14.66 -22.16 -11.42
C LEU A 112 -14.06 -20.98 -12.20
N ALA A 113 -14.63 -19.78 -12.10
CA ALA A 113 -14.04 -18.58 -12.70
C ALA A 113 -12.87 -18.01 -11.87
N THR A 114 -12.74 -18.40 -10.59
CA THR A 114 -11.74 -17.87 -9.65
C THR A 114 -10.30 -17.87 -10.19
N PRO A 115 -9.78 -18.94 -10.85
CA PRO A 115 -8.42 -18.94 -11.38
C PRO A 115 -8.15 -17.87 -12.45
N SER A 116 -9.19 -17.32 -13.08
CA SER A 116 -9.02 -16.24 -14.06
C SER A 116 -8.46 -14.95 -13.44
N ALA A 117 -8.65 -14.75 -12.13
CA ALA A 117 -8.07 -13.65 -11.37
C ALA A 117 -6.53 -13.66 -11.37
N LEU A 118 -5.90 -14.83 -11.51
CA LEU A 118 -4.43 -14.94 -11.53
C LEU A 118 -3.80 -14.30 -12.77
N LYS A 119 -4.56 -14.17 -13.87
CA LYS A 119 -4.10 -13.43 -15.07
C LYS A 119 -3.84 -11.96 -14.79
N ALA A 120 -4.45 -11.44 -13.73
CA ALA A 120 -4.33 -10.06 -13.30
C ALA A 120 -3.10 -9.80 -12.42
N THR A 121 -2.34 -10.85 -12.06
CA THR A 121 -1.09 -10.73 -11.32
C THR A 121 0.09 -11.25 -12.13
N HIS A 122 1.01 -10.35 -12.44
CA HIS A 122 2.24 -10.68 -13.15
C HIS A 122 3.33 -11.11 -12.14
N ALA A 123 4.01 -12.23 -12.41
CA ALA A 123 5.06 -12.81 -11.54
C ALA A 123 4.60 -13.23 -10.13
N GLN A 124 3.48 -13.98 -10.03
CA GLN A 124 2.95 -14.51 -8.78
C GLN A 124 3.64 -15.81 -8.31
N GLY A 125 3.53 -16.11 -7.02
CA GLY A 125 3.98 -17.38 -6.43
C GLY A 125 3.11 -18.56 -6.86
N SER A 126 3.69 -19.76 -6.94
CA SER A 126 3.03 -20.97 -7.42
C SER A 126 1.98 -21.56 -6.47
N ALA A 127 1.96 -21.11 -5.21
CA ALA A 127 1.09 -21.68 -4.17
C ALA A 127 -0.37 -21.30 -4.35
N THR A 128 -0.68 -20.03 -4.65
CA THR A 128 -2.07 -19.59 -4.91
C THR A 128 -2.66 -20.31 -6.11
N ASP A 129 -1.89 -20.47 -7.20
CA ASP A 129 -2.33 -21.21 -8.39
C ASP A 129 -2.61 -22.69 -8.07
N ALA A 130 -1.73 -23.34 -7.31
CA ALA A 130 -1.96 -24.72 -6.87
C ALA A 130 -3.20 -24.86 -5.99
N MET A 131 -3.37 -23.95 -5.03
CA MET A 131 -4.52 -23.89 -4.13
C MET A 131 -5.84 -23.77 -4.89
N LEU A 132 -5.92 -22.84 -5.84
CA LEU A 132 -7.12 -22.61 -6.63
C LEU A 132 -7.42 -23.75 -7.60
N ARG A 133 -6.39 -24.39 -8.15
CA ARG A 133 -6.55 -25.56 -9.03
C ARG A 133 -7.11 -26.76 -8.29
N GLU A 134 -6.64 -27.01 -7.07
CA GLU A 134 -7.18 -28.09 -6.23
C GLU A 134 -8.66 -27.84 -5.92
N ALA A 135 -9.02 -26.61 -5.52
CA ALA A 135 -10.39 -26.23 -5.26
C ALA A 135 -11.31 -26.40 -6.48
N CYS A 136 -10.83 -26.06 -7.69
CA CYS A 136 -11.58 -26.27 -8.93
C CYS A 136 -11.71 -27.76 -9.27
N SER A 137 -10.64 -28.53 -9.09
CA SER A 137 -10.62 -29.98 -9.34
C SER A 137 -11.65 -30.72 -8.49
N GLU A 138 -11.84 -30.31 -7.24
CA GLU A 138 -12.88 -30.87 -6.36
C GLU A 138 -14.28 -30.65 -6.96
N LEU A 139 -14.59 -29.44 -7.43
CA LEU A 139 -15.88 -29.14 -8.05
C LEU A 139 -16.09 -29.86 -9.38
N GLU A 140 -15.04 -30.00 -10.19
CA GLU A 140 -15.07 -30.76 -11.44
C GLU A 140 -15.29 -32.26 -11.16
N GLY A 141 -14.70 -32.79 -10.08
CA GLY A 141 -14.85 -34.16 -9.63
C GLY A 141 -16.29 -34.55 -9.25
N LEU A 142 -17.13 -33.57 -8.86
CA LEU A 142 -18.55 -33.79 -8.58
C LEU A 142 -19.36 -34.14 -9.85
N GLY A 143 -18.85 -33.83 -11.04
CA GLY A 143 -19.52 -34.10 -12.32
C GLY A 143 -20.91 -33.46 -12.39
N ASP A 144 -21.93 -34.25 -12.72
CA ASP A 144 -23.33 -33.77 -12.79
C ASP A 144 -24.01 -33.64 -11.41
N THR A 145 -23.31 -33.99 -10.32
CA THR A 145 -23.84 -33.84 -8.96
C THR A 145 -23.87 -32.36 -8.59
N LEU A 146 -25.04 -31.86 -8.17
CA LEU A 146 -25.25 -30.47 -7.76
C LEU A 146 -25.70 -30.43 -6.30
N PRO A 147 -24.76 -30.38 -5.33
CA PRO A 147 -25.09 -30.18 -3.92
C PRO A 147 -25.83 -28.86 -3.70
N GLU A 148 -26.39 -28.64 -2.51
CA GLU A 148 -26.92 -27.32 -2.19
C GLU A 148 -25.78 -26.30 -2.08
N VAL A 149 -26.09 -25.03 -2.34
CA VAL A 149 -25.13 -23.91 -2.36
C VAL A 149 -24.16 -23.92 -1.16
N PRO A 150 -24.59 -24.07 0.11
CA PRO A 150 -23.66 -24.07 1.24
C PRO A 150 -22.77 -25.32 1.34
N GLN A 151 -23.16 -26.45 0.74
CA GLN A 151 -22.34 -27.67 0.73
C GLN A 151 -21.28 -27.60 -0.36
N GLU A 152 -21.67 -27.11 -1.53
CA GLU A 152 -20.76 -26.93 -2.66
C GLU A 152 -19.69 -25.86 -2.40
N LEU A 153 -20.08 -24.72 -1.81
CA LEU A 153 -19.13 -23.70 -1.35
C LEU A 153 -18.14 -24.28 -0.34
N SER A 154 -18.65 -25.02 0.65
CA SER A 154 -17.82 -25.61 1.70
C SER A 154 -16.81 -26.62 1.16
N ALA A 155 -17.20 -27.44 0.17
CA ALA A 155 -16.30 -28.36 -0.52
C ALA A 155 -15.17 -27.62 -1.24
N PHE A 156 -15.49 -26.54 -1.97
CA PHE A 156 -14.49 -25.69 -2.61
C PHE A 156 -13.52 -25.06 -1.59
N CYS A 157 -14.04 -24.50 -0.49
CA CYS A 157 -13.23 -23.87 0.55
C CYS A 157 -12.29 -24.89 1.25
N ALA A 158 -12.79 -26.09 1.54
CA ALA A 158 -12.00 -27.16 2.13
C ALA A 158 -10.89 -27.64 1.18
N ALA A 159 -11.21 -27.83 -0.10
CA ALA A 159 -10.24 -28.21 -1.12
C ALA A 159 -9.18 -27.12 -1.35
N ALA A 160 -9.54 -25.83 -1.25
CA ALA A 160 -8.57 -24.74 -1.25
C ALA A 160 -7.60 -24.86 -0.06
N GLN A 161 -8.09 -25.07 1.18
CA GLN A 161 -7.19 -25.29 2.33
C GLN A 161 -6.25 -26.48 2.12
N PHE A 162 -6.76 -27.59 1.57
CA PHE A 162 -5.96 -28.77 1.25
C PHE A 162 -4.88 -28.47 0.19
N GLY A 163 -5.24 -27.75 -0.88
CA GLY A 163 -4.31 -27.34 -1.91
C GLY A 163 -3.17 -26.43 -1.39
N LEU A 164 -3.45 -25.58 -0.39
CA LEU A 164 -2.42 -24.78 0.28
C LEU A 164 -1.44 -25.65 1.09
N VAL A 165 -1.93 -26.68 1.77
CA VAL A 165 -1.09 -27.66 2.49
C VAL A 165 -0.14 -28.36 1.52
N GLU A 166 -0.66 -28.90 0.42
CA GLU A 166 0.13 -29.60 -0.60
C GLU A 166 1.17 -28.68 -1.26
N ALA A 167 0.77 -27.44 -1.57
CA ALA A 167 1.68 -26.44 -2.13
C ALA A 167 2.84 -26.10 -1.18
N THR A 168 2.54 -25.95 0.11
CA THR A 168 3.54 -25.67 1.15
C THR A 168 4.54 -26.82 1.29
N GLY A 169 4.05 -28.07 1.30
CA GLY A 169 4.88 -29.27 1.39
C GLY A 169 5.75 -29.55 0.16
N SER A 170 5.30 -29.14 -1.03
CA SER A 170 5.95 -29.49 -2.30
C SER A 170 7.01 -28.49 -2.77
N SER A 171 6.93 -27.21 -2.38
CA SER A 171 7.63 -26.14 -3.12
C SER A 171 8.52 -25.19 -2.31
N SER A 172 8.26 -24.95 -1.02
CA SER A 172 8.92 -23.84 -0.30
C SER A 172 9.30 -24.15 1.16
N ALA A 173 8.68 -25.16 1.79
CA ALA A 173 8.70 -25.36 3.26
C ALA A 173 8.16 -24.17 4.10
N ALA A 174 7.91 -23.01 3.48
CA ALA A 174 7.24 -21.85 4.05
C ALA A 174 5.84 -21.68 3.45
N ILE A 175 4.88 -21.27 4.29
CA ILE A 175 3.51 -20.98 3.89
C ILE A 175 3.51 -19.68 3.09
N ASP A 176 2.86 -19.67 1.92
CA ASP A 176 2.68 -18.47 1.11
C ASP A 176 1.64 -17.53 1.78
N ALA A 177 2.07 -16.31 2.14
CA ALA A 177 1.25 -15.34 2.86
C ALA A 177 0.01 -14.91 2.06
N GLY A 178 0.15 -14.71 0.73
CA GLY A 178 -0.95 -14.32 -0.14
C GLY A 178 -2.00 -15.43 -0.29
N ALA A 179 -1.56 -16.68 -0.44
CA ALA A 179 -2.45 -17.83 -0.48
C ALA A 179 -3.18 -18.05 0.85
N ALA A 180 -2.51 -17.82 1.99
CA ALA A 180 -3.14 -17.87 3.31
C ALA A 180 -4.26 -16.81 3.46
N VAL A 181 -4.05 -15.59 2.95
CA VAL A 181 -5.09 -14.52 2.92
C VAL A 181 -6.30 -14.94 2.07
N VAL A 182 -6.07 -15.54 0.89
CA VAL A 182 -7.17 -16.01 0.04
C VAL A 182 -7.92 -17.19 0.68
N ALA A 183 -7.22 -18.12 1.33
CA ALA A 183 -7.85 -19.21 2.09
C ALA A 183 -8.70 -18.68 3.27
N LEU A 184 -8.25 -17.61 3.93
CA LEU A 184 -9.02 -16.92 4.97
C LEU A 184 -10.28 -16.28 4.40
N MET A 185 -10.21 -15.61 3.25
CA MET A 185 -11.39 -15.04 2.57
C MET A 185 -12.43 -16.14 2.28
N PHE A 186 -12.03 -17.27 1.71
CA PHE A 186 -12.94 -18.39 1.45
C PHE A 186 -13.55 -18.97 2.72
N SER A 187 -12.75 -19.09 3.78
CA SER A 187 -13.22 -19.59 5.07
C SER A 187 -14.21 -18.64 5.74
N ALA A 188 -13.99 -17.32 5.62
CA ALA A 188 -14.92 -16.30 6.10
C ALA A 188 -16.23 -16.28 5.30
N LEU A 189 -16.17 -16.52 3.99
CA LEU A 189 -17.36 -16.64 3.13
C LEU A 189 -18.18 -17.89 3.48
N ASP A 190 -17.54 -19.04 3.67
CA ASP A 190 -18.19 -20.26 4.15
C ASP A 190 -18.86 -20.02 5.51
N ALA A 191 -18.14 -19.39 6.43
CA ALA A 191 -18.65 -19.07 7.76
C ALA A 191 -19.87 -18.14 7.72
N ALA A 192 -19.85 -17.09 6.89
CA ALA A 192 -20.99 -16.19 6.73
C ALA A 192 -22.20 -16.87 6.07
N CYS A 193 -21.97 -17.82 5.16
CA CYS A 193 -23.01 -18.54 4.43
C CYS A 193 -23.69 -19.63 5.31
N ARG A 194 -22.93 -20.24 6.21
CA ARG A 194 -23.38 -21.35 7.06
C ARG A 194 -23.73 -20.93 8.48
N ASP A 195 -23.34 -19.72 8.87
CA ASP A 195 -23.38 -19.22 10.26
C ASP A 195 -22.59 -20.14 11.21
N ASP A 196 -21.41 -20.57 10.75
CA ASP A 196 -20.54 -21.54 11.43
C ASP A 196 -19.06 -21.19 11.26
N LEU A 197 -18.34 -21.03 12.36
CA LEU A 197 -16.92 -20.64 12.35
C LEU A 197 -15.97 -21.85 12.16
N GLY A 198 -16.49 -23.07 12.01
CA GLY A 198 -15.70 -24.29 11.93
C GLY A 198 -14.61 -24.29 10.84
N MET A 199 -14.88 -23.70 9.67
CA MET A 199 -13.89 -23.60 8.58
C MET A 199 -12.70 -22.69 8.94
N LEU A 200 -12.96 -21.62 9.70
CA LEU A 200 -11.91 -20.72 10.21
C LEU A 200 -11.11 -21.37 11.33
N GLU A 201 -11.75 -22.18 12.18
CA GLU A 201 -11.07 -22.97 13.21
C GLU A 201 -10.15 -24.02 12.57
N SER A 202 -10.62 -24.70 11.51
CA SER A 202 -9.81 -25.61 10.69
C SER A 202 -8.61 -24.89 10.08
N LEU A 203 -8.82 -23.71 9.48
CA LEU A 203 -7.74 -22.90 8.90
C LEU A 203 -6.68 -22.55 9.96
N ALA A 204 -7.10 -22.09 11.14
CA ALA A 204 -6.19 -21.73 12.22
C ALA A 204 -5.36 -22.92 12.70
N ALA A 205 -5.98 -24.09 12.87
CA ALA A 205 -5.29 -25.32 13.23
C ALA A 205 -4.29 -25.76 12.15
N MET A 206 -4.69 -25.71 10.88
CA MET A 206 -3.85 -26.05 9.72
C MET A 206 -2.63 -25.12 9.63
N LEU A 207 -2.83 -23.81 9.76
CA LEU A 207 -1.73 -22.84 9.73
C LEU A 207 -0.75 -23.05 10.90
N ALA A 208 -1.25 -23.35 12.10
CA ALA A 208 -0.41 -23.67 13.25
C ALA A 208 0.43 -24.93 13.02
N GLU A 209 -0.19 -25.97 12.45
CA GLU A 209 0.50 -27.21 12.12
C GLU A 209 1.59 -26.98 11.07
N LEU A 210 1.27 -26.32 9.96
CA LEU A 210 2.24 -26.00 8.91
C LEU A 210 3.41 -25.15 9.44
N ALA A 211 3.12 -24.15 10.27
CA ALA A 211 4.14 -23.30 10.87
C ALA A 211 5.06 -24.07 11.84
N GLY A 212 4.53 -25.06 12.56
CA GLY A 212 5.31 -25.94 13.45
C GLY A 212 6.31 -26.84 12.71
N HIS A 213 5.97 -27.29 11.50
CA HIS A 213 6.84 -28.15 10.68
C HIS A 213 8.04 -27.41 10.06
N GLY A 214 7.94 -26.08 9.88
CA GLY A 214 8.96 -25.22 9.25
C GLY A 214 10.06 -24.67 10.18
N SER A 215 10.26 -25.24 11.37
CA SER A 215 11.10 -24.70 12.47
C SER A 215 12.61 -24.55 12.19
N ALA A 216 13.10 -24.81 10.98
CA ALA A 216 14.47 -24.52 10.59
C ALA A 216 14.65 -22.99 10.46
N ARG A 217 15.15 -22.35 11.54
CA ARG A 217 15.59 -20.94 11.63
C ARG A 217 15.53 -20.19 10.29
N VAL A 218 14.36 -19.60 10.02
CA VAL A 218 14.19 -18.69 8.89
C VAL A 218 15.24 -17.61 9.03
N ARG A 219 16.14 -17.50 8.05
CA ARG A 219 17.05 -16.38 7.98
C ARG A 219 16.33 -15.27 7.22
N PRO A 220 16.17 -14.07 7.80
CA PRO A 220 15.78 -12.92 7.01
C PRO A 220 16.79 -12.79 5.86
N HIS A 221 16.29 -12.84 4.63
CA HIS A 221 17.09 -12.54 3.45
C HIS A 221 16.85 -11.08 3.12
N ALA A 222 17.89 -10.39 2.64
CA ALA A 222 17.70 -9.06 2.09
C ALA A 222 16.80 -9.18 0.84
N PRO A 223 15.76 -8.33 0.69
CA PRO A 223 14.94 -8.24 -0.50
C PRO A 223 15.73 -8.09 -1.80
N THR A 224 15.11 -8.43 -2.93
CA THR A 224 15.74 -8.26 -4.24
C THR A 224 15.94 -6.76 -4.56
N PRO A 225 17.14 -6.32 -4.99
CA PRO A 225 17.45 -4.88 -5.15
C PRO A 225 16.66 -4.14 -6.25
N ASP A 226 15.93 -4.87 -7.09
CA ASP A 226 15.26 -4.37 -8.30
C ASP A 226 13.85 -3.76 -8.05
N ARG A 227 13.42 -3.72 -6.78
CA ARG A 227 12.06 -3.30 -6.36
C ARG A 227 12.12 -2.29 -5.23
N ALA A 228 12.80 -1.18 -5.47
CA ALA A 228 13.03 -0.15 -4.45
C ALA A 228 11.75 0.62 -4.06
N PHE A 229 10.72 0.63 -4.91
CA PHE A 229 9.50 1.37 -4.67
C PHE A 229 8.26 0.52 -4.95
N THR A 230 7.22 0.75 -4.16
CA THR A 230 5.84 0.34 -4.46
C THR A 230 5.08 1.55 -4.98
N VAL A 231 4.33 1.35 -6.06
CA VAL A 231 3.52 2.39 -6.71
C VAL A 231 2.09 1.88 -6.84
N ASP A 232 1.16 2.61 -6.22
CA ASP A 232 -0.28 2.42 -6.40
C ASP A 232 -0.84 3.46 -7.36
N VAL A 233 -1.52 2.99 -8.40
CA VAL A 233 -2.13 3.84 -9.40
C VAL A 233 -3.62 3.52 -9.52
N ILE A 234 -4.45 4.55 -9.52
CA ILE A 234 -5.85 4.44 -9.96
C ILE A 234 -5.97 5.14 -11.30
N LEU A 235 -6.27 4.35 -12.33
CA LEU A 235 -6.42 4.80 -13.71
C LEU A 235 -7.90 4.76 -14.09
N GLN A 236 -8.43 5.87 -14.57
CA GLN A 236 -9.72 5.91 -15.25
C GLN A 236 -9.49 5.86 -16.76
N GLY A 237 -10.07 4.86 -17.43
CA GLY A 237 -9.83 4.65 -18.86
C GLY A 237 -10.49 3.40 -19.41
N THR A 238 -10.22 3.14 -20.68
CA THR A 238 -10.70 1.97 -21.41
C THR A 238 -9.79 0.76 -21.17
N LEU A 239 -10.25 -0.44 -21.56
CA LEU A 239 -9.40 -1.63 -21.57
C LEU A 239 -8.15 -1.46 -22.47
N ASP A 240 -8.26 -0.68 -23.55
CA ASP A 240 -7.10 -0.38 -24.41
C ASP A 240 -6.03 0.46 -23.67
N ASP A 241 -6.45 1.33 -22.75
CA ASP A 241 -5.55 2.11 -21.91
C ASP A 241 -4.85 1.21 -20.89
N VAL A 242 -5.57 0.26 -20.29
CA VAL A 242 -5.03 -0.77 -19.39
C VAL A 242 -4.01 -1.65 -20.12
N ASP A 243 -4.33 -2.14 -21.31
CA ASP A 243 -3.41 -2.98 -22.10
C ASP A 243 -2.19 -2.20 -22.62
N ALA A 244 -2.32 -0.89 -22.85
CA ALA A 244 -1.18 -0.02 -23.10
C ALA A 244 -0.29 0.12 -21.86
N GLN A 245 -0.89 0.32 -20.68
CA GLN A 245 -0.17 0.43 -19.42
C GLN A 245 0.56 -0.87 -19.07
N ARG A 246 -0.10 -2.03 -19.20
CA ARG A 246 0.50 -3.35 -18.95
C ARG A 246 1.73 -3.59 -19.84
N ARG A 247 1.63 -3.31 -21.13
CA ARG A 247 2.78 -3.41 -22.05
C ARG A 247 3.94 -2.49 -21.66
N GLN A 248 3.65 -1.29 -21.15
CA GLN A 248 4.68 -0.40 -20.61
C GLN A 248 5.34 -0.99 -19.37
N LEU A 249 4.57 -1.53 -18.42
CA LEU A 249 5.09 -2.17 -17.22
C LEU A 249 5.93 -3.41 -17.55
N ASP A 250 5.47 -4.24 -18.49
CA ASP A 250 6.22 -5.40 -18.98
C ASP A 250 7.56 -4.98 -19.61
N ALA A 251 7.58 -3.89 -20.39
CA ALA A 251 8.79 -3.37 -21.00
C ALA A 251 9.79 -2.79 -19.99
N LEU A 252 9.31 -2.31 -18.84
CA LEU A 252 10.12 -1.86 -17.71
C LEU A 252 10.59 -3.00 -16.81
N GLY A 253 10.07 -4.22 -17.00
CA GLY A 253 10.34 -5.35 -16.12
C GLY A 253 9.73 -5.20 -14.72
N ALA A 254 8.71 -4.35 -14.57
CA ALA A 254 8.04 -4.15 -13.30
C ALA A 254 7.21 -5.38 -12.92
N ARG A 255 7.12 -5.67 -11.62
CA ARG A 255 6.13 -6.63 -11.11
C ARG A 255 4.86 -5.86 -10.77
N TYR A 256 3.70 -6.37 -11.17
CA TYR A 256 2.46 -5.67 -10.92
C TYR A 256 1.27 -6.60 -10.80
N SER A 257 0.27 -6.16 -10.03
CA SER A 257 -1.09 -6.67 -10.05
C SER A 257 -2.03 -5.57 -10.52
N TRP A 258 -3.12 -5.94 -11.17
CA TRP A 258 -4.15 -4.98 -11.54
C TRP A 258 -5.54 -5.57 -11.32
N ALA A 259 -6.53 -4.71 -11.08
CA ALA A 259 -7.93 -5.10 -10.99
C ALA A 259 -8.82 -3.93 -11.40
N GLY A 260 -9.99 -4.22 -11.95
CA GLY A 260 -10.95 -3.20 -12.32
C GLY A 260 -12.07 -3.77 -13.17
N HIS A 261 -13.03 -2.90 -13.49
CA HIS A 261 -14.16 -3.24 -14.34
C HIS A 261 -14.55 -2.04 -15.20
N ALA A 262 -15.00 -2.32 -16.42
CA ALA A 262 -15.51 -1.32 -17.36
C ALA A 262 -17.03 -1.33 -17.38
N ASP A 263 -17.64 -0.16 -17.49
CA ASP A 263 -19.07 -0.02 -17.71
C ASP A 263 -19.51 -0.46 -19.12
N LEU A 264 -20.81 -0.35 -19.39
CA LEU A 264 -21.40 -0.69 -20.70
C LEU A 264 -20.88 0.18 -21.86
N PHE A 265 -20.22 1.30 -21.58
CA PHE A 265 -19.60 2.18 -22.57
C PHE A 265 -18.11 1.88 -22.76
N GLY A 266 -17.57 0.90 -22.03
CA GLY A 266 -16.17 0.50 -22.09
C GLY A 266 -15.23 1.40 -21.30
N LEU A 267 -15.75 2.25 -20.41
CA LEU A 267 -14.97 3.11 -19.51
C LEU A 267 -15.00 2.53 -18.10
N GLY A 268 -13.84 2.46 -17.45
CA GLY A 268 -13.72 1.88 -16.12
C GLY A 268 -12.70 2.58 -15.24
N GLU A 269 -12.63 2.11 -14.00
CA GLU A 269 -11.56 2.41 -13.06
C GLU A 269 -10.73 1.16 -12.82
N TRP A 270 -9.42 1.34 -12.80
CA TRP A 270 -8.45 0.26 -12.73
C TRP A 270 -7.42 0.60 -11.68
N ARG A 271 -7.26 -0.28 -10.71
CA ARG A 271 -6.17 -0.22 -9.75
C ARG A 271 -4.97 -1.00 -10.28
N PHE A 272 -3.79 -0.41 -10.19
CA PHE A 272 -2.51 -1.11 -10.34
C PHE A 272 -1.73 -0.99 -9.04
N HIS A 273 -1.12 -2.08 -8.61
CA HIS A 273 -0.10 -2.11 -7.57
C HIS A 273 1.19 -2.63 -8.21
N ILE A 274 2.28 -1.86 -8.12
CA ILE A 274 3.47 -2.03 -8.96
C ILE A 274 4.73 -1.96 -8.10
N ASP A 275 5.57 -2.98 -8.18
CA ASP A 275 6.94 -2.97 -7.66
C ASP A 275 7.90 -2.54 -8.77
N THR A 276 8.69 -1.48 -8.54
CA THR A 276 9.60 -0.91 -9.54
C THR A 276 10.84 -0.27 -8.90
N ALA A 277 11.92 -0.16 -9.68
CA ALA A 277 13.10 0.63 -9.31
C ALA A 277 12.98 2.11 -9.71
N ALA A 278 12.03 2.45 -10.58
CA ALA A 278 11.85 3.80 -11.15
C ALA A 278 10.36 4.20 -11.12
N PRO A 279 9.86 4.80 -10.03
CA PRO A 279 8.44 5.03 -9.83
C PRO A 279 7.84 5.96 -10.88
N LEU A 280 8.50 7.06 -11.25
CA LEU A 280 7.94 7.97 -12.27
C LEU A 280 7.84 7.34 -13.67
N SER A 281 8.69 6.35 -13.96
CA SER A 281 8.65 5.65 -15.25
C SER A 281 7.39 4.80 -15.44
N VAL A 282 6.72 4.41 -14.34
CA VAL A 282 5.48 3.63 -14.40
C VAL A 282 4.22 4.50 -14.49
N HIS A 283 4.35 5.82 -14.51
CA HIS A 283 3.21 6.73 -14.66
C HIS A 283 2.41 6.44 -15.95
N PRO A 284 1.07 6.33 -15.87
CA PRO A 284 0.24 6.13 -17.05
C PRO A 284 0.42 7.22 -18.10
N LYS A 285 0.53 6.81 -19.38
CA LYS A 285 0.62 7.71 -20.53
C LYS A 285 -0.70 7.89 -21.27
N ARG A 286 -1.71 7.11 -20.90
CA ARG A 286 -3.06 7.10 -21.47
C ARG A 286 -4.09 7.00 -20.36
N GLY A 287 -5.34 7.36 -20.69
CA GLY A 287 -6.39 7.53 -19.69
C GLY A 287 -6.12 8.70 -18.74
N ARG A 288 -6.90 8.79 -17.67
CA ARG A 288 -6.76 9.79 -16.61
C ARG A 288 -6.27 9.11 -15.34
N THR A 289 -5.07 9.46 -14.90
CA THR A 289 -4.58 9.09 -13.56
C THR A 289 -5.42 9.83 -12.52
N LEU A 290 -6.15 9.08 -11.69
CA LEU A 290 -6.91 9.62 -10.56
C LEU A 290 -6.07 9.67 -9.30
N ARG A 291 -5.14 8.72 -9.14
CA ARG A 291 -4.21 8.64 -8.01
C ARG A 291 -2.88 8.09 -8.47
N PHE A 292 -1.81 8.68 -7.96
CA PHE A 292 -0.44 8.18 -8.10
C PHE A 292 0.26 8.27 -6.74
N HIS A 293 0.38 7.12 -6.08
CA HIS A 293 0.95 6.97 -4.73
C HIS A 293 2.24 6.16 -4.81
N VAL A 294 3.29 6.62 -4.14
CA VAL A 294 4.61 5.99 -4.12
C VAL A 294 5.10 5.83 -2.69
N ALA A 295 5.60 4.64 -2.34
CA ALA A 295 6.27 4.38 -1.08
C ALA A 295 7.63 3.72 -1.30
N ASP A 296 8.55 3.93 -0.37
CA ASP A 296 9.84 3.23 -0.34
C ASP A 296 9.62 1.78 0.10
N ALA A 297 9.82 0.87 -0.85
CA ALA A 297 9.70 -0.56 -0.66
C ALA A 297 11.05 -1.21 -0.31
N ARG A 298 12.14 -0.43 -0.29
CA ARG A 298 13.41 -0.97 0.16
C ARG A 298 13.23 -1.47 1.59
N PRO A 299 13.86 -2.61 1.92
CA PRO A 299 13.97 -3.02 3.31
C PRO A 299 14.59 -1.85 4.06
N ASP A 300 13.98 -1.48 5.18
CA ASP A 300 14.75 -0.90 6.26
C ASP A 300 15.94 -1.85 6.47
N GLU A 301 17.19 -1.34 6.48
CA GLU A 301 18.39 -2.19 6.65
C GLU A 301 18.27 -3.13 7.88
N THR A 302 17.35 -2.82 8.79
CA THR A 302 16.89 -3.62 9.91
C THR A 302 15.49 -4.23 9.68
N ILE A 303 15.42 -5.42 9.10
CA ILE A 303 14.37 -6.38 9.48
C ILE A 303 14.77 -6.96 10.84
N GLY A 304 13.94 -6.73 11.85
CA GLY A 304 14.19 -7.13 13.22
C GLY A 304 13.50 -8.44 13.60
N ILE A 305 14.00 -9.07 14.66
CA ILE A 305 13.20 -10.04 15.42
C ILE A 305 12.53 -9.25 16.54
N ASP A 306 11.23 -9.41 16.71
CA ASP A 306 10.55 -8.84 17.87
C ASP A 306 10.99 -9.58 19.13
N THR A 307 11.99 -9.04 19.81
CA THR A 307 12.56 -9.65 21.01
C THR A 307 11.60 -9.64 22.20
N LEU A 308 10.49 -8.89 22.11
CA LEU A 308 9.51 -8.73 23.18
C LEU A 308 8.25 -9.57 22.95
N ALA A 309 8.03 -10.09 21.75
CA ALA A 309 6.90 -10.95 21.44
C ALA A 309 7.21 -12.43 21.73
N ASP A 310 6.27 -13.10 22.41
CA ASP A 310 6.32 -14.54 22.68
C ASP A 310 5.57 -15.36 21.59
N GLY A 311 5.50 -14.87 20.35
CA GLY A 311 4.77 -15.51 19.25
C GLY A 311 3.30 -15.09 19.13
N VAL A 312 2.54 -15.75 18.25
CA VAL A 312 1.15 -15.39 17.93
C VAL A 312 0.21 -16.51 18.37
N THR A 313 -0.83 -16.17 19.14
CA THR A 313 -1.89 -17.10 19.55
C THR A 313 -3.23 -16.64 19.00
N HIS A 314 -3.98 -17.57 18.42
CA HIS A 314 -5.26 -17.32 17.79
C HIS A 314 -6.22 -18.47 18.08
N ARG A 315 -7.45 -18.16 18.53
CA ARG A 315 -8.48 -19.17 18.89
C ARG A 315 -7.98 -20.25 19.88
N GLY A 316 -7.09 -19.86 20.81
CA GLY A 316 -6.49 -20.79 21.78
C GLY A 316 -5.38 -21.68 21.22
N ILE A 317 -5.04 -21.53 19.94
CA ILE A 317 -3.98 -22.25 19.24
C ILE A 317 -2.78 -21.32 19.10
N ARG A 318 -1.58 -21.80 19.43
CA ARG A 318 -0.35 -21.06 19.21
C ARG A 318 0.10 -21.27 17.77
N LEU A 319 0.00 -20.23 16.94
CA LEU A 319 0.35 -20.25 15.52
C LEU A 319 1.87 -20.17 15.30
N LEU A 320 2.57 -19.43 16.17
CA LEU A 320 4.03 -19.31 16.14
C LEU A 320 4.61 -19.68 17.51
N GLU A 321 5.44 -20.70 17.53
CA GLU A 321 6.27 -21.07 18.68
C GLU A 321 7.51 -20.18 18.81
N ARG A 322 7.92 -19.52 17.72
CA ARG A 322 9.06 -18.60 17.65
C ARG A 322 8.64 -17.14 17.71
N GLN A 323 9.63 -16.27 17.96
CA GLN A 323 9.45 -14.81 17.83
C GLN A 323 9.16 -14.44 16.37
N PRO A 324 8.23 -13.50 16.13
CA PRO A 324 7.94 -13.03 14.78
C PRO A 324 9.06 -12.13 14.25
N ILE A 325 9.30 -12.25 12.94
CA ILE A 325 10.06 -11.32 12.13
C ILE A 325 9.17 -10.11 11.92
N ARG A 326 9.73 -8.91 12.13
CA ARG A 326 9.01 -7.66 11.91
C ARG A 326 9.91 -6.65 11.24
N ARG A 327 9.35 -5.92 10.30
CA ARG A 327 9.92 -4.65 9.87
C ARG A 327 9.83 -3.66 11.04
N VAL A 328 10.86 -2.83 11.21
CA VAL A 328 10.79 -1.76 12.19
C VAL A 328 9.71 -0.78 11.73
N GLU A 329 8.70 -0.57 12.56
CA GLU A 329 7.65 0.40 12.26
C GLU A 329 8.21 1.82 12.34
N ARG A 330 7.96 2.61 11.29
CA ARG A 330 8.30 4.02 11.20
C ARG A 330 7.07 4.89 11.43
N ALA A 331 7.30 6.16 11.77
CA ALA A 331 6.24 7.16 11.79
C ALA A 331 5.54 7.24 10.44
N ALA A 332 4.20 7.23 10.44
CA ALA A 332 3.43 7.46 9.22
C ALA A 332 3.56 8.93 8.81
N VAL A 333 4.29 9.17 7.72
CA VAL A 333 4.46 10.50 7.11
C VAL A 333 3.96 10.44 5.68
N VAL A 334 3.04 11.33 5.35
CA VAL A 334 2.42 11.43 4.03
C VAL A 334 2.80 12.74 3.39
N VAL A 335 3.40 12.72 2.21
CA VAL A 335 3.75 13.94 1.48
C VAL A 335 2.80 14.14 0.32
N CYS A 336 2.17 15.31 0.27
CA CYS A 336 1.39 15.76 -0.87
C CYS A 336 2.26 16.68 -1.74
N THR A 337 2.52 16.29 -2.98
CA THR A 337 3.33 17.10 -3.92
C THR A 337 2.66 17.21 -5.28
N ARG A 338 2.85 18.35 -5.94
CA ARG A 338 2.49 18.54 -7.36
C ARG A 338 3.69 18.41 -8.29
N VAL A 339 4.90 18.29 -7.73
CA VAL A 339 6.17 18.23 -8.47
C VAL A 339 6.61 16.78 -8.62
N ALA A 340 6.52 16.26 -9.84
CA ALA A 340 6.84 14.86 -10.14
C ALA A 340 8.29 14.50 -9.78
N GLY A 341 9.28 15.34 -10.09
CA GLY A 341 10.69 15.03 -9.82
C GLY A 341 11.04 14.91 -8.32
N MET A 342 10.19 15.40 -7.42
CA MET A 342 10.38 15.23 -5.97
C MET A 342 9.93 13.86 -5.44
N VAL A 343 9.19 13.08 -6.23
CA VAL A 343 8.54 11.86 -5.76
C VAL A 343 9.55 10.84 -5.23
N GLU A 344 10.68 10.66 -5.92
CA GLU A 344 11.72 9.72 -5.51
C GLU A 344 12.41 10.19 -4.22
N ASP A 345 12.93 11.42 -4.17
CA ASP A 345 13.61 11.97 -2.99
C ASP A 345 12.73 11.99 -1.73
N LEU A 346 11.45 12.29 -1.88
CA LEU A 346 10.48 12.25 -0.80
C LEU A 346 10.22 10.82 -0.34
N ALA A 347 10.00 9.88 -1.26
CA ALA A 347 9.76 8.48 -0.92
C ALA A 347 10.98 7.87 -0.22
N LEU A 348 12.19 8.14 -0.72
CA LEU A 348 13.46 7.67 -0.14
C LEU A 348 13.70 8.12 1.31
N SER A 349 12.99 9.15 1.80
CA SER A 349 13.01 9.53 3.21
C SER A 349 12.23 8.57 4.12
N GLY A 350 11.45 7.65 3.54
CA GLY A 350 10.51 6.76 4.22
C GLY A 350 9.07 7.26 4.23
N ALA A 351 8.76 8.36 3.53
CA ALA A 351 7.42 8.90 3.45
C ALA A 351 6.57 8.22 2.36
N GLN A 352 5.26 8.25 2.54
CA GLN A 352 4.28 7.86 1.51
C GLN A 352 3.91 9.10 0.69
N VAL A 353 4.18 9.08 -0.61
CA VAL A 353 4.12 10.27 -1.47
C VAL A 353 2.94 10.18 -2.41
N PHE A 354 2.07 11.18 -2.38
CA PHE A 354 0.97 11.35 -3.31
C PHE A 354 1.31 12.47 -4.30
N LEU A 355 1.28 12.13 -5.60
CA LEU A 355 1.46 13.09 -6.69
C LEU A 355 0.11 13.62 -7.17
N ASP A 356 -0.02 14.95 -7.16
CA ASP A 356 -1.22 15.72 -7.53
C ASP A 356 -2.51 15.26 -6.81
N PRO A 357 -2.49 15.05 -5.47
CA PRO A 357 -3.63 14.51 -4.74
C PRO A 357 -4.85 15.44 -4.84
N GLN A 358 -6.04 14.83 -4.90
CA GLN A 358 -7.32 15.53 -4.94
C GLN A 358 -8.15 15.26 -3.68
N LEU A 359 -9.27 15.96 -3.52
CA LEU A 359 -10.18 15.69 -2.40
C LEU A 359 -10.74 14.26 -2.43
N GLU A 360 -10.87 13.68 -3.61
CA GLU A 360 -11.30 12.29 -3.82
C GLU A 360 -10.31 11.27 -3.23
N ASP A 361 -9.08 11.69 -2.91
CA ASP A 361 -8.07 10.87 -2.24
C ASP A 361 -8.16 10.93 -0.71
N LEU A 362 -9.20 11.56 -0.15
CA LEU A 362 -9.41 11.70 1.29
C LEU A 362 -9.17 10.39 2.05
N GLU A 363 -9.82 9.31 1.61
CA GLU A 363 -9.71 7.97 2.24
C GLU A 363 -8.30 7.39 2.11
N ALA A 364 -7.63 7.66 0.99
CA ALA A 364 -6.31 7.10 0.73
C ALA A 364 -5.20 7.81 1.51
N LEU A 365 -5.35 9.12 1.69
CA LEU A 365 -4.37 9.93 2.40
C LEU A 365 -4.25 9.55 3.89
N VAL A 366 -5.23 8.86 4.48
CA VAL A 366 -5.16 8.37 5.88
C VAL A 366 -4.97 6.87 6.02
N LEU A 367 -4.88 6.14 4.91
CA LEU A 367 -4.49 4.72 4.94
C LEU A 367 -3.20 4.50 5.75
N PRO A 368 -2.19 5.39 5.69
CA PRO A 368 -0.98 5.27 6.49
C PRO A 368 -1.27 5.23 7.99
N ALA A 369 -2.13 6.12 8.51
CA ALA A 369 -2.59 6.04 9.90
C ALA A 369 -3.32 4.73 10.22
N ARG A 370 -4.15 4.19 9.30
CA ARG A 370 -4.89 2.93 9.51
C ARG A 370 -3.98 1.69 9.52
N CYS A 371 -2.84 1.76 8.82
CA CYS A 371 -1.81 0.73 8.82
C CYS A 371 -0.92 0.82 10.06
N ALA A 372 -0.60 2.03 10.52
CA ALA A 372 0.25 2.26 11.68
C ALA A 372 -0.38 1.77 13.00
N SER A 373 0.42 1.12 13.84
CA SER A 373 -0.04 0.63 15.16
C SER A 373 -0.40 1.78 16.09
N THR A 374 0.26 2.93 15.93
CA THR A 374 0.03 4.14 16.74
C THR A 374 -1.17 4.96 16.28
N ARG A 375 -1.61 4.78 15.02
CA ARG A 375 -2.63 5.61 14.36
C ARG A 375 -2.31 7.11 14.29
N VAL A 376 -1.03 7.46 14.45
CA VAL A 376 -0.53 8.84 14.34
C VAL A 376 0.02 9.04 12.94
N GLU A 377 -0.36 10.13 12.30
CA GLU A 377 0.12 10.50 10.97
C GLU A 377 0.46 11.99 10.86
N LEU A 378 1.52 12.29 10.12
CA LEU A 378 1.85 13.65 9.68
C LEU A 378 1.64 13.79 8.18
N ILE A 379 0.72 14.67 7.78
CA ILE A 379 0.58 15.11 6.39
C ILE A 379 1.48 16.32 6.16
N VAL A 380 2.38 16.22 5.19
CA VAL A 380 3.37 17.23 4.82
C VAL A 380 2.99 17.80 3.44
N PRO A 381 2.42 19.00 3.36
CA PRO A 381 2.11 19.64 2.09
C PRO A 381 3.36 20.27 1.48
N SER A 382 3.53 20.11 0.17
CA SER A 382 4.67 20.69 -0.58
C SER A 382 4.37 22.08 -1.16
N ASP A 383 3.13 22.55 -1.08
CA ASP A 383 2.73 23.87 -1.56
C ASP A 383 1.44 24.34 -0.84
N ARG A 384 0.97 25.55 -1.19
CA ARG A 384 -0.23 26.16 -0.61
C ARG A 384 -1.53 25.41 -0.93
N GLU A 385 -1.64 24.83 -2.13
CA GLU A 385 -2.82 24.09 -2.56
C GLU A 385 -2.91 22.75 -1.82
N CYS A 386 -1.78 22.05 -1.72
CA CYS A 386 -1.60 20.85 -0.91
C CYS A 386 -1.91 21.12 0.56
N LEU A 387 -1.48 22.27 1.11
CA LEU A 387 -1.80 22.65 2.50
C LEU A 387 -3.30 22.86 2.68
N ALA A 388 -3.95 23.57 1.76
CA ALA A 388 -5.40 23.77 1.81
C ALA A 388 -6.16 22.44 1.70
N LEU A 389 -5.69 21.51 0.85
CA LEU A 389 -6.23 20.16 0.77
C LEU A 389 -6.07 19.40 2.08
N ALA A 390 -4.85 19.33 2.64
CA ALA A 390 -4.55 18.65 3.89
C ALA A 390 -5.40 19.18 5.07
N GLN A 391 -5.61 20.50 5.14
CA GLN A 391 -6.48 21.12 6.14
C GLN A 391 -7.95 20.71 5.97
N ARG A 392 -8.46 20.66 4.74
CA ARG A 392 -9.83 20.19 4.46
C ARG A 392 -10.02 18.72 4.81
N ILE A 393 -8.98 17.92 4.56
CA ILE A 393 -8.93 16.50 4.90
C ILE A 393 -9.01 16.32 6.41
N SER A 394 -8.09 16.94 7.16
CA SER A 394 -8.06 16.90 8.63
C SER A 394 -9.42 17.31 9.24
N ALA A 395 -10.03 18.39 8.72
CA ALA A 395 -11.34 18.85 9.18
C ALA A 395 -12.49 17.87 8.83
N SER A 396 -12.37 17.10 7.74
CA SER A 396 -13.40 16.12 7.35
C SER A 396 -13.35 14.89 8.24
N TYR A 397 -12.16 14.42 8.61
CA TYR A 397 -11.98 13.29 9.52
C TYR A 397 -12.53 13.54 10.92
N VAL A 398 -12.27 14.72 11.49
CA VAL A 398 -12.83 15.11 12.79
C VAL A 398 -14.36 15.06 12.77
N ARG A 399 -15.00 15.38 11.63
CA ARG A 399 -16.47 15.32 11.49
C ARG A 399 -17.02 13.90 11.34
N MET A 400 -16.23 12.96 10.80
CA MET A 400 -16.64 11.58 10.59
C MET A 400 -16.66 10.75 11.88
N GLY A 401 -16.17 11.30 13.00
CA GLY A 401 -16.20 10.63 14.30
C GLY A 401 -15.20 9.48 14.43
N GLU A 402 -14.20 9.41 13.53
CA GLU A 402 -13.08 8.49 13.67
C GLU A 402 -12.09 9.03 14.70
N GLU A 403 -12.52 9.06 15.97
CA GLU A 403 -11.75 9.60 17.11
C GLU A 403 -10.45 8.81 17.38
N GLU A 404 -10.24 7.70 16.68
CA GLU A 404 -9.08 6.83 16.85
C GLU A 404 -7.85 7.23 16.02
N LEU A 405 -7.98 8.13 15.04
CA LEU A 405 -6.86 8.58 14.20
C LEU A 405 -6.34 9.96 14.66
N ASP A 406 -5.02 10.10 14.79
CA ASP A 406 -4.36 11.35 15.17
C ASP A 406 -3.58 11.93 13.99
N ILE A 407 -4.28 12.74 13.18
CA ILE A 407 -3.76 13.32 11.95
C ILE A 407 -3.31 14.76 12.20
N SER A 408 -2.03 15.02 12.03
CA SER A 408 -1.43 16.36 12.09
C SER A 408 -1.02 16.84 10.70
N VAL A 409 -1.10 18.16 10.46
CA VAL A 409 -0.66 18.77 9.20
C VAL A 409 0.55 19.66 9.46
N ALA A 410 1.63 19.47 8.72
CA ALA A 410 2.83 20.29 8.81
C ALA A 410 2.59 21.71 8.25
N SER A 411 3.43 22.65 8.66
CA SER A 411 3.35 24.06 8.22
C SER A 411 4.23 24.38 7.01
N SER A 412 4.73 23.37 6.30
CA SER A 412 5.55 23.55 5.09
C SER A 412 4.76 24.21 3.96
N MET A 413 5.46 25.00 3.15
CA MET A 413 4.89 25.85 2.11
C MET A 413 5.57 25.66 0.74
N ASN A 414 6.63 24.88 0.67
CA ASN A 414 7.37 24.53 -0.55
C ASN A 414 7.98 23.11 -0.46
N GLU A 415 8.50 22.62 -1.58
CA GLU A 415 9.03 21.27 -1.77
C GLU A 415 10.26 20.97 -0.91
N LEU A 416 11.16 21.95 -0.75
CA LEU A 416 12.39 21.77 0.05
C LEU A 416 12.10 21.77 1.55
N GLU A 417 11.10 22.55 2.00
CA GLU A 417 10.58 22.46 3.37
C GLU A 417 9.93 21.10 3.63
N ALA A 418 9.10 20.63 2.70
CA ALA A 418 8.46 19.32 2.79
C ALA A 418 9.49 18.18 2.84
N LEU A 419 10.56 18.27 2.03
CA LEU A 419 11.65 17.30 2.05
C LEU A 419 12.41 17.29 3.38
N ALA A 420 12.71 18.47 3.93
CA ALA A 420 13.40 18.58 5.23
C ALA A 420 12.58 17.97 6.39
N ILE A 421 11.27 18.22 6.40
CA ILE A 421 10.35 17.60 7.38
C ILE A 421 10.31 16.08 7.18
N SER A 422 10.16 15.62 5.94
CA SER A 422 10.10 14.19 5.65
C SER A 422 11.37 13.46 6.09
N ARG A 423 12.56 14.01 5.78
CA ARG A 423 13.87 13.46 6.19
C ARG A 423 14.07 13.38 7.71
N THR A 424 13.38 14.22 8.49
CA THR A 424 13.52 14.26 9.96
C THR A 424 12.41 13.51 10.70
N CYS A 425 11.24 13.37 10.09
CA CYS A 425 10.07 12.73 10.70
C CYS A 425 9.87 11.28 10.24
N ALA A 426 10.02 10.98 8.95
CA ALA A 426 9.72 9.64 8.42
C ALA A 426 10.66 8.54 8.95
N PRO A 427 11.96 8.79 9.23
CA PRO A 427 12.83 7.79 9.84
C PRO A 427 12.58 7.53 11.34
N LEU A 428 11.65 8.26 11.98
CA LEU A 428 11.37 8.08 13.41
C LEU A 428 10.81 6.68 13.67
N PHE A 429 11.52 5.90 14.48
CA PHE A 429 11.09 4.58 14.86
C PHE A 429 9.95 4.63 15.89
N VAL A 430 8.98 3.75 15.73
CA VAL A 430 7.95 3.49 16.74
C VAL A 430 8.52 2.50 17.77
N PRO A 431 8.70 2.91 19.05
CA PRO A 431 9.25 2.03 20.08
C PRO A 431 8.38 0.79 20.28
N GLN A 432 9.01 -0.37 20.47
CA GLN A 432 8.31 -1.63 20.79
C GLN A 432 8.35 -1.94 22.29
N PRO A 433 7.23 -2.38 22.92
CA PRO A 433 5.95 -2.68 22.29
C PRO A 433 5.22 -1.40 21.86
N GLY A 434 4.91 -1.33 20.57
CA GLY A 434 4.28 -0.19 19.91
C GLY A 434 2.76 -0.23 20.06
N GLY A 435 2.08 0.76 19.48
CA GLY A 435 0.63 0.87 19.50
C GLY A 435 0.10 2.17 20.09
N CYS A 436 -1.18 2.20 20.44
CA CYS A 436 -1.85 3.40 20.94
C CYS A 436 -1.23 3.97 22.24
N ALA A 437 -0.53 3.15 23.03
CA ALA A 437 0.11 3.58 24.27
C ALA A 437 1.25 4.60 24.06
N VAL A 438 1.96 4.53 22.92
CA VAL A 438 3.06 5.44 22.58
C VAL A 438 2.65 6.57 21.62
N ALA A 439 1.39 6.57 21.15
CA ALA A 439 0.87 7.54 20.18
C ALA A 439 1.09 8.99 20.61
N ALA A 440 0.80 9.33 21.88
CA ALA A 440 0.96 10.70 22.38
C ALA A 440 2.43 11.16 22.38
N GLN A 441 3.37 10.26 22.67
CA GLN A 441 4.81 10.54 22.65
C GLN A 441 5.32 10.70 21.21
N LEU A 442 4.92 9.78 20.32
CA LEU A 442 5.28 9.85 18.91
C LEU A 442 4.79 11.15 18.27
N ARG A 443 3.53 11.54 18.55
CA ARG A 443 2.98 12.82 18.07
C ARG A 443 3.80 14.03 18.54
N ALA A 444 4.22 14.04 19.80
CA ALA A 444 5.04 15.14 20.33
C ALA A 444 6.38 15.22 19.61
N LEU A 445 7.04 14.07 19.43
CA LEU A 445 8.32 13.93 18.73
C LEU A 445 8.22 14.40 17.27
N ILE A 446 7.18 13.95 16.54
CA ILE A 446 6.92 14.35 15.16
C ILE A 446 6.74 15.87 15.06
N LYS A 447 5.95 16.49 15.96
CA LYS A 447 5.72 17.94 15.96
C LYS A 447 6.99 18.72 16.26
N GLU A 448 7.78 18.27 17.23
CA GLU A 448 9.06 18.89 17.59
C GLU A 448 10.08 18.80 16.45
N ASN A 449 10.22 17.63 15.81
CA ASN A 449 11.11 17.43 14.68
C ASN A 449 10.69 18.27 13.47
N ALA A 450 9.41 18.27 13.11
CA ALA A 450 8.90 19.07 12.00
C ALA A 450 9.13 20.57 12.24
N HIS A 451 8.90 21.06 13.46
CA HIS A 451 9.17 22.45 13.81
C HIS A 451 10.67 22.78 13.75
N SER A 452 11.51 21.91 14.29
CA SER A 452 12.97 22.08 14.29
C SER A 452 13.54 22.06 12.88
N ALA A 453 13.02 21.20 11.99
CA ALA A 453 13.42 21.12 10.59
C ALA A 453 13.09 22.40 9.80
N LEU A 454 12.01 23.10 10.16
CA LEU A 454 11.67 24.41 9.57
C LEU A 454 12.53 25.55 10.12
N LEU A 455 12.92 25.49 11.40
CA LEU A 455 13.80 26.50 12.00
C LEU A 455 15.26 26.38 11.55
N ALA A 456 15.70 25.17 11.17
CA ALA A 456 17.07 24.88 10.75
C ALA A 456 17.33 25.13 9.25
N GLN A 457 16.39 25.77 8.55
CA GLN A 457 16.52 26.01 7.12
C GLN A 457 16.02 27.40 6.72
N HIS A 458 16.50 27.88 5.57
CA HIS A 458 15.96 29.04 4.90
C HIS A 458 15.92 28.79 3.38
N THR A 459 14.78 29.05 2.76
CA THR A 459 14.57 28.80 1.33
C THR A 459 14.26 30.11 0.60
N THR A 460 14.79 30.25 -0.61
CA THR A 460 14.50 31.37 -1.52
C THR A 460 14.21 30.84 -2.92
N GLU A 461 13.24 31.46 -3.58
CA GLU A 461 12.86 31.13 -4.95
C GLU A 461 13.81 31.80 -5.96
N ILE A 462 14.21 31.06 -6.98
CA ILE A 462 14.96 31.55 -8.14
C ILE A 462 14.00 31.56 -9.33
N ASP A 463 13.80 32.74 -9.91
CA ASP A 463 12.94 32.95 -11.07
C ASP A 463 13.42 32.13 -12.27
N THR A 464 12.48 31.75 -13.14
CA THR A 464 12.77 31.16 -14.45
C THR A 464 13.66 32.04 -15.33
N GLU A 465 13.54 33.37 -15.28
CA GLU A 465 14.32 34.33 -16.08
C GLU A 465 15.53 34.93 -15.32
N TRP A 466 16.06 34.19 -14.34
CA TRP A 466 17.12 34.64 -13.44
C TRP A 466 18.34 35.22 -14.16
N GLN A 467 18.93 36.26 -13.57
CA GLN A 467 20.26 36.75 -13.92
C GLN A 467 21.28 36.38 -12.83
N VAL A 468 22.57 36.45 -13.14
CA VAL A 468 23.65 36.11 -12.18
C VAL A 468 23.56 36.98 -10.93
N GLU A 469 23.15 38.25 -11.07
CA GLU A 469 22.96 39.18 -9.95
C GLU A 469 21.82 38.74 -9.01
N ASP A 470 20.75 38.14 -9.53
CA ASP A 470 19.62 37.66 -8.72
C ASP A 470 20.03 36.46 -7.88
N VAL A 471 20.74 35.52 -8.50
CA VAL A 471 21.30 34.33 -7.83
C VAL A 471 22.33 34.74 -6.78
N SER A 472 23.20 35.69 -7.10
CA SER A 472 24.19 36.24 -6.15
C SER A 472 23.52 36.90 -4.96
N ARG A 473 22.38 37.59 -5.14
CA ARG A 473 21.64 38.21 -4.04
C ARG A 473 20.99 37.16 -3.15
N ALA A 474 20.30 36.18 -3.74
CA ALA A 474 19.70 35.08 -3.00
C ALA A 474 20.74 34.33 -2.16
N LEU A 475 21.92 34.07 -2.73
CA LEU A 475 23.05 33.46 -2.01
C LEU A 475 23.54 34.32 -0.84
N GLN A 476 23.70 35.63 -1.03
CA GLN A 476 24.16 36.53 0.04
C GLN A 476 23.15 36.61 1.18
N ASP A 477 21.86 36.71 0.85
CA ASP A 477 20.78 36.73 1.83
C ASP A 477 20.77 35.43 2.65
N LEU A 478 20.88 34.28 1.99
CA LEU A 478 20.92 32.97 2.63
C LEU A 478 22.23 32.71 3.40
N ALA A 479 23.37 33.23 2.93
CA ALA A 479 24.66 33.09 3.59
C ALA A 479 24.70 33.80 4.96
N SER A 480 23.83 34.79 5.19
CA SER A 480 23.70 35.46 6.49
C SER A 480 23.28 34.53 7.62
N TYR A 481 22.68 33.38 7.28
CA TYR A 481 22.30 32.33 8.24
C TYR A 481 23.41 31.31 8.52
N ALA A 482 24.63 31.53 7.98
CA ALA A 482 25.79 30.66 8.16
C ALA A 482 25.51 29.17 7.86
N PRO A 483 24.99 28.83 6.66
CA PRO A 483 24.63 27.46 6.33
C PRO A 483 25.84 26.52 6.26
N MET A 484 25.63 25.29 6.69
CA MET A 484 26.58 24.18 6.55
C MET A 484 26.41 23.43 5.24
N ARG A 485 25.20 23.45 4.67
CA ARG A 485 24.83 22.75 3.43
C ARG A 485 23.89 23.58 2.58
N TRP A 486 23.94 23.32 1.27
CA TRP A 486 23.06 23.95 0.29
C TRP A 486 22.30 22.88 -0.49
N VAL A 487 21.03 23.16 -0.78
CA VAL A 487 20.19 22.30 -1.64
C VAL A 487 19.59 23.16 -2.73
N LEU A 488 19.69 22.71 -3.98
CA LEU A 488 19.02 23.30 -5.12
C LEU A 488 17.97 22.33 -5.64
N LEU A 489 16.72 22.78 -5.65
CA LEU A 489 15.69 22.18 -6.49
C LEU A 489 15.77 22.81 -7.88
N ALA A 490 16.15 22.04 -8.89
CA ALA A 490 16.34 22.51 -10.26
C ALA A 490 15.10 22.20 -11.11
N GLY A 491 14.30 23.22 -11.40
CA GLY A 491 13.01 23.05 -12.09
C GLY A 491 12.94 23.51 -13.55
N ASN A 492 13.99 24.15 -14.08
CA ASN A 492 13.98 24.80 -15.39
C ASN A 492 14.89 24.12 -16.44
N GLU A 493 14.64 24.38 -17.73
CA GLU A 493 15.48 23.87 -18.83
C GLU A 493 16.94 24.37 -18.73
N ASP A 494 17.15 25.56 -18.14
CA ASP A 494 18.46 26.16 -17.88
C ASP A 494 19.12 25.67 -16.59
N ALA A 495 18.60 24.60 -15.97
CA ALA A 495 19.11 24.04 -14.71
C ALA A 495 20.62 23.81 -14.72
N ALA A 496 21.17 23.28 -15.83
CA ALA A 496 22.60 23.03 -15.95
C ALA A 496 23.44 24.33 -15.82
N THR A 497 22.97 25.42 -16.42
CA THR A 497 23.62 26.74 -16.34
C THR A 497 23.49 27.31 -14.93
N LEU A 498 22.30 27.21 -14.32
CA LEU A 498 22.06 27.66 -12.96
C LEU A 498 22.97 26.93 -11.94
N ILE A 499 23.08 25.60 -12.06
CA ILE A 499 23.96 24.78 -11.22
C ILE A 499 25.41 25.23 -11.36
N ALA A 500 25.89 25.49 -12.58
CA ALA A 500 27.26 25.93 -12.81
C ALA A 500 27.54 27.30 -12.18
N VAL A 501 26.62 28.26 -12.35
CA VAL A 501 26.72 29.60 -11.75
C VAL A 501 26.70 29.53 -10.22
N LEU A 502 25.78 28.75 -9.65
CA LEU A 502 25.67 28.56 -8.20
C LEU A 502 26.96 27.98 -7.61
N ARG A 503 27.52 26.93 -8.22
CA ARG A 503 28.80 26.34 -7.77
C ARG A 503 29.94 27.37 -7.79
N GLN A 504 30.05 28.14 -8.86
CA GLN A 504 31.08 29.19 -8.97
C GLN A 504 30.92 30.28 -7.90
N LEU A 505 29.68 30.70 -7.62
CA LEU A 505 29.41 31.71 -6.59
C LEU A 505 29.65 31.18 -5.19
N LEU A 506 29.27 29.93 -4.90
CA LEU A 506 29.54 29.26 -3.62
C LEU A 506 31.04 29.11 -3.36
N ASP A 507 31.82 28.70 -4.37
CA ASP A 507 33.29 28.62 -4.28
C ASP A 507 33.92 29.98 -3.91
N SER A 508 33.31 31.09 -4.35
CA SER A 508 33.79 32.44 -4.03
C SER A 508 33.45 32.89 -2.59
N LEU A 509 32.45 32.29 -1.96
CA LEU A 509 32.01 32.60 -0.59
C LEU A 509 32.83 31.88 0.48
N THR A 510 33.46 30.74 0.15
CA THR A 510 34.30 29.95 1.06
C THR A 510 35.76 29.91 0.61
N PRO A 511 36.59 30.90 0.99
CA PRO A 511 37.98 30.98 0.56
C PRO A 511 38.94 29.98 1.25
N GLU A 512 38.46 29.18 2.21
CA GLU A 512 39.22 28.12 2.87
C GLU A 512 38.77 26.74 2.36
N SER A 513 39.72 25.81 2.21
CA SER A 513 39.69 24.55 1.43
C SER A 513 38.64 23.48 1.79
N THR A 514 37.50 23.84 2.35
CA THR A 514 36.32 22.98 2.52
C THR A 514 35.42 23.14 1.30
N SER A 515 35.21 22.06 0.53
CA SER A 515 34.24 22.08 -0.58
C SER A 515 32.85 22.38 -0.04
N VAL A 516 32.16 23.34 -0.65
CA VAL A 516 30.75 23.59 -0.34
C VAL A 516 29.92 22.38 -0.79
N ASP A 517 29.17 21.79 0.15
CA ASP A 517 28.28 20.66 -0.14
C ASP A 517 26.96 21.20 -0.71
N LEU A 518 26.85 21.17 -2.05
CA LEU A 518 25.64 21.51 -2.81
C LEU A 518 24.97 20.22 -3.33
N GLU A 519 23.84 19.90 -2.74
CA GLU A 519 22.92 18.87 -3.21
C GLU A 519 22.03 19.45 -4.33
N VAL A 520 21.82 18.69 -5.41
CA VAL A 520 20.97 19.11 -6.53
C VAL A 520 19.90 18.05 -6.76
N ILE A 521 18.64 18.49 -6.75
CA ILE A 521 17.46 17.65 -7.00
C ILE A 521 16.85 18.09 -8.33
N ASP A 522 16.63 17.14 -9.25
CA ASP A 522 16.03 17.40 -10.55
C ASP A 522 14.51 17.35 -10.47
N ALA A 523 13.86 18.50 -10.65
CA ALA A 523 12.41 18.65 -10.67
C ALA A 523 11.82 18.81 -12.09
N SER A 524 12.65 18.68 -13.14
CA SER A 524 12.23 18.97 -14.51
C SER A 524 11.22 17.96 -15.07
N PRO A 525 10.28 18.38 -15.95
CA PRO A 525 10.07 19.73 -16.48
C PRO A 525 8.92 20.50 -15.80
N GLN A 526 9.12 21.12 -14.61
CA GLN A 526 8.20 22.05 -13.89
C GLN A 526 8.95 22.79 -12.74
N THR A 527 8.51 23.84 -12.03
CA THR A 527 7.80 25.11 -12.36
C THR A 527 8.51 26.34 -11.74
N ARG A 528 9.56 26.18 -10.92
CA ARG A 528 10.47 27.21 -10.35
C ARG A 528 11.68 26.49 -9.73
N SER A 529 12.82 27.16 -9.63
CA SER A 529 13.97 26.63 -8.89
C SER A 529 13.97 27.15 -7.46
N LEU A 530 14.34 26.33 -6.48
CA LEU A 530 14.43 26.73 -5.08
C LEU A 530 15.85 26.53 -4.58
N LEU A 531 16.38 27.53 -3.88
CA LEU A 531 17.66 27.44 -3.19
C LEU A 531 17.42 27.42 -1.69
N GLN A 532 17.96 26.42 -1.01
CA GLN A 532 17.84 26.23 0.43
C GLN A 532 19.21 26.25 1.07
N ALA A 533 19.30 27.01 2.16
CA ALA A 533 20.39 27.02 3.12
C ALA A 533 19.99 26.17 4.33
N LEU A 534 20.82 25.19 4.69
CA LEU A 534 20.62 24.30 5.83
C LEU A 534 21.68 24.59 6.91
N ALA A 535 21.23 24.72 8.16
CA ALA A 535 22.06 24.99 9.33
C ALA A 535 22.82 23.76 9.83
#